data_AF-A0A4Y8CJV9-F1
#
_entry.id   AF-A0A4Y8CJV9-F1
#
_cell.length_a   1.000
_cell.length_b   1.000
_cell.length_c   1.000
_cell.angle_alpha   90.00
_cell.angle_beta   90.00
_cell.angle_gamma   90.00
#
_symmetry.space_group_name_H-M   'P 1'
#
loop_
_entity.id
_entity.type
_entity.pdbx_description
1 polymer ?
#
loop_
_entity_poly.entity_id
_entity_poly.type
_entity_poly.pdbx_seq_one_letter_code
_entity_poly.pdbx_strand_id
1 'polypeptide(L)'
;MNQIVLLGTSQDKESCYAEFGTQSHFSACKKKKKKKKKKKKKVNTFKIHEYVITCSKRTVNDIPAAEIPKKSFGEYFGKNLIPADPFGASEDFSYLALGCDAPCVFYNFGCVDEDIWEEAKTKGNTGNTPHNHSAFFAPKIQPTMTTAVDAFELAALTFFDRGGVK
;
A
#
# COMPACT_ATOMS: atom_id res chain seq x y z
N MET A 1 8.21 21.83 8.04
CA MET A 1 8.24 21.40 6.64
C MET A 1 7.68 20.00 6.60
N ASN A 2 6.66 19.80 5.77
CA ASN A 2 6.08 18.48 5.58
C ASN A 2 7.03 17.60 4.78
N GLN A 3 7.29 16.40 5.28
CA GLN A 3 8.19 15.44 4.65
C GLN A 3 7.45 14.73 3.51
N ILE A 4 8.10 14.52 2.37
CA ILE A 4 7.58 13.59 1.35
C ILE A 4 8.23 12.25 1.59
N VAL A 5 7.38 11.23 1.64
CA VAL A 5 7.78 9.87 1.95
C VAL A 5 7.47 9.02 0.73
N LEU A 6 8.50 8.75 -0.08
CA LEU A 6 8.38 7.80 -1.18
C LEU A 6 8.39 6.39 -0.58
N LEU A 7 7.34 5.60 -0.84
CA LEU A 7 7.29 4.23 -0.37
C LEU A 7 8.50 3.45 -0.89
N GLY A 8 9.29 2.96 0.06
CA GLY A 8 10.56 2.32 -0.18
C GLY A 8 10.43 1.16 -1.16
N THR A 9 11.42 1.09 -2.04
CA THR A 9 11.59 0.08 -3.09
C THR A 9 12.05 -1.28 -2.54
N SER A 10 11.67 -1.65 -1.32
CA SER A 10 12.27 -2.80 -0.64
C SER A 10 11.86 -4.12 -1.31
N GLN A 11 12.77 -4.59 -2.17
CA GLN A 11 12.91 -5.98 -2.57
C GLN A 11 13.04 -6.84 -1.32
N ASP A 12 12.01 -7.60 -1.01
CA ASP A 12 12.12 -8.97 -0.48
C ASP A 12 10.73 -9.59 -0.56
N LYS A 13 10.52 -10.42 -1.60
CA LYS A 13 9.27 -11.18 -1.78
C LYS A 13 9.06 -12.22 -0.67
N GLU A 14 10.09 -12.54 0.13
CA GLU A 14 10.07 -13.66 1.07
C GLU A 14 9.78 -13.31 2.53
N SER A 15 10.06 -12.09 3.02
CA SER A 15 10.01 -11.84 4.47
C SER A 15 8.58 -11.81 5.06
N CYS A 16 7.58 -11.37 4.30
CA CYS A 16 6.20 -11.27 4.80
C CYS A 16 5.39 -12.59 4.74
N TYR A 17 5.81 -13.59 3.96
CA TYR A 17 5.13 -14.89 3.95
C TYR A 17 5.50 -15.74 5.18
N ALA A 18 6.51 -15.34 5.95
CA ALA A 18 6.93 -16.05 7.16
C ALA A 18 6.01 -15.80 8.37
N GLU A 19 5.29 -14.67 8.43
CA GLU A 19 4.50 -14.29 9.61
C GLU A 19 3.00 -14.62 9.53
N PHE A 20 2.48 -14.84 8.32
CA PHE A 20 1.16 -15.46 8.14
C PHE A 20 1.33 -16.94 7.82
N GLY A 21 1.75 -17.68 8.85
CA GLY A 21 1.77 -19.13 8.83
C GLY A 21 0.45 -19.66 8.31
N THR A 22 0.48 -20.31 7.16
CA THR A 22 -0.60 -21.15 6.65
C THR A 22 -0.76 -22.34 7.58
N GLN A 23 -1.36 -22.15 8.75
CA GLN A 23 -1.93 -23.25 9.51
C GLN A 23 -3.26 -23.63 8.87
N SER A 24 -3.16 -24.46 7.83
CA SER A 24 -4.28 -25.26 7.36
C SER A 24 -4.76 -26.17 8.50
N HIS A 25 -5.71 -25.69 9.30
CA HIS A 25 -6.46 -26.50 10.25
C HIS A 25 -7.45 -27.41 9.50
N PHE A 26 -6.93 -28.48 8.89
CA PHE A 26 -7.74 -29.62 8.48
C PHE A 26 -6.96 -30.91 8.72
N SER A 27 -6.92 -31.34 9.99
CA SER A 27 -6.62 -32.72 10.31
C SER A 27 -7.40 -33.17 11.53
N ALA A 28 -8.47 -33.94 11.29
CA ALA A 28 -8.80 -35.18 11.98
C ALA A 28 -10.32 -35.43 11.97
N CYS A 29 -10.80 -36.35 11.11
CA CYS A 29 -11.68 -37.44 11.55
C CYS A 29 -11.88 -38.46 10.42
N LYS A 30 -11.02 -39.48 10.33
CA LYS A 30 -11.33 -40.71 9.58
C LYS A 30 -12.31 -41.54 10.41
N LYS A 31 -13.60 -41.56 10.05
CA LYS A 31 -14.57 -42.56 10.55
C LYS A 31 -15.40 -43.21 9.43
N LYS A 32 -15.01 -44.47 9.16
CA LYS A 32 -15.81 -45.66 8.79
C LYS A 32 -16.95 -45.50 7.76
N LYS A 33 -16.70 -46.00 6.54
CA LYS A 33 -17.69 -46.28 5.49
C LYS A 33 -18.69 -47.36 5.95
N LYS A 34 -19.98 -47.02 6.08
CA LYS A 34 -21.10 -47.98 6.01
C LYS A 34 -21.91 -47.73 4.74
N LYS A 35 -21.97 -48.74 3.86
CA LYS A 35 -22.74 -48.75 2.62
C LYS A 35 -24.25 -48.66 2.93
N LYS A 36 -24.91 -47.59 2.51
CA LYS A 36 -26.37 -47.55 2.27
C LYS A 36 -26.62 -47.01 0.86
N LYS A 37 -27.11 -47.88 -0.03
CA LYS A 37 -27.62 -47.51 -1.35
C LYS A 37 -28.83 -46.60 -1.15
N LYS A 38 -28.73 -45.32 -1.54
CA LYS A 38 -29.87 -44.42 -1.68
C LYS A 38 -29.86 -43.83 -3.10
N LYS A 39 -31.04 -43.88 -3.72
CA LYS A 39 -31.37 -43.50 -5.11
C LYS A 39 -30.78 -42.12 -5.46
N LYS A 40 -30.05 -42.03 -6.58
CA LYS A 40 -29.57 -40.77 -7.16
C LYS A 40 -30.77 -39.97 -7.67
N LYS A 41 -31.30 -39.03 -6.87
CA LYS A 41 -32.05 -37.90 -7.43
C LYS A 41 -31.03 -36.96 -8.06
N LYS A 42 -31.16 -36.65 -9.36
CA LYS A 42 -30.42 -35.56 -10.00
C LYS A 42 -30.86 -34.27 -9.32
N VAL A 43 -30.08 -33.79 -8.37
CA VAL A 43 -30.17 -32.41 -7.89
C VAL A 43 -29.37 -31.60 -8.89
N ASN A 44 -30.04 -30.67 -9.59
CA ASN A 44 -29.34 -29.68 -10.41
C ASN A 44 -28.41 -28.91 -9.48
N THR A 45 -27.12 -29.20 -9.62
CA THR A 45 -26.07 -28.55 -8.84
C THR A 45 -25.89 -27.19 -9.49
N PHE A 46 -26.51 -26.16 -8.91
CA PHE A 46 -26.13 -24.79 -9.22
C PHE A 46 -24.64 -24.68 -8.89
N LYS A 47 -23.81 -24.35 -9.88
CA LYS A 47 -22.42 -24.00 -9.64
C LYS A 47 -22.44 -22.75 -8.76
N ILE A 48 -22.14 -22.95 -7.48
CA ILE A 48 -21.73 -21.85 -6.61
C ILE A 48 -20.50 -21.29 -7.30
N HIS A 49 -20.61 -20.08 -7.87
CA HIS A 49 -19.41 -19.37 -8.28
C HIS A 49 -18.65 -19.16 -6.99
N GLU A 50 -17.51 -19.82 -6.87
CA GLU A 50 -16.58 -19.62 -5.78
C GLU A 50 -16.17 -18.16 -5.84
N TYR A 51 -16.84 -17.33 -5.02
CA TYR A 51 -16.45 -15.96 -4.82
C TYR A 51 -15.21 -16.03 -3.94
N VAL A 52 -14.04 -16.13 -4.59
CA VAL A 52 -12.78 -15.93 -3.88
C VAL A 52 -12.83 -14.49 -3.41
N ILE A 53 -13.07 -14.29 -2.12
CA ILE A 53 -12.87 -12.99 -1.47
C ILE A 53 -11.36 -12.76 -1.53
N THR A 54 -10.89 -12.15 -2.62
CA THR A 54 -9.51 -11.71 -2.72
C THR A 54 -9.43 -10.37 -2.00
N CYS A 55 -8.66 -10.31 -0.92
CA CYS A 55 -8.24 -9.03 -0.37
C CYS A 55 -7.45 -8.24 -1.41
N SER A 56 -7.38 -6.92 -1.24
CA SER A 56 -6.62 -6.04 -2.12
C SER A 56 -5.18 -6.56 -2.27
N LYS A 57 -4.66 -6.56 -3.50
CA LYS A 57 -3.25 -6.87 -3.72
C LYS A 57 -2.39 -5.87 -2.96
N ARG A 58 -1.24 -6.34 -2.46
CA ARG A 58 -0.24 -5.46 -1.85
C ARG A 58 0.18 -4.39 -2.87
N THR A 59 0.13 -3.13 -2.45
CA THR A 59 0.71 -2.03 -3.22
C THR A 59 2.23 -2.12 -3.17
N VAL A 60 2.84 -2.34 -4.34
CA VAL A 60 4.30 -2.42 -4.51
C VAL A 60 4.66 -1.48 -5.64
N ASN A 61 5.61 -0.59 -5.38
CA ASN A 61 6.11 0.33 -6.39
C ASN A 61 6.94 -0.42 -7.43
N ASP A 62 6.75 -0.09 -8.71
CA ASP A 62 7.67 -0.47 -9.77
C ASP A 62 9.00 0.29 -9.56
N ILE A 63 10.09 -0.46 -9.39
CA ILE A 63 11.38 0.12 -8.99
C ILE A 63 11.93 1.05 -10.07
N PRO A 64 12.02 0.64 -11.35
CA PRO A 64 12.46 1.54 -12.42
C PRO A 64 11.63 2.82 -12.51
N ALA A 65 10.29 2.71 -12.43
CA ALA A 65 9.42 3.87 -12.50
C ALA A 65 9.53 4.76 -11.26
N ALA A 66 9.76 4.21 -10.06
CA ALA A 66 9.90 4.98 -8.83
C ALA A 66 11.21 5.79 -8.76
N GLU A 67 12.30 5.32 -9.37
CA GLU A 67 13.56 6.08 -9.42
C GLU A 67 13.46 7.37 -10.25
N ILE A 68 12.50 7.43 -11.18
CA ILE A 68 12.27 8.59 -12.04
C ILE A 68 11.84 9.84 -11.24
N PRO A 69 10.66 9.84 -10.55
CA PRO A 69 10.25 10.98 -9.74
C PRO A 69 11.14 11.15 -8.51
N LYS A 70 11.77 10.09 -7.99
CA LYS A 70 12.72 10.20 -6.86
C LYS A 70 13.87 11.16 -7.15
N LYS A 71 14.40 11.18 -8.37
CA LYS A 71 15.44 12.14 -8.77
C LYS A 71 14.91 13.57 -8.69
N SER A 72 13.80 13.87 -9.37
CA SER A 72 13.21 15.21 -9.39
C SER A 72 12.78 15.67 -8.00
N PHE A 73 12.19 14.76 -7.22
CA PHE A 73 11.82 15.02 -5.84
C PHE A 73 13.04 15.32 -4.97
N GLY A 74 14.16 14.63 -5.19
CA GLY A 74 15.41 14.89 -4.50
C GLY A 74 15.96 16.29 -4.80
N GLU A 75 15.85 16.75 -6.06
CA GLU A 75 16.25 18.09 -6.47
C GLU A 75 15.35 19.19 -5.87
N TYR A 76 14.03 18.97 -5.83
CA TYR A 76 13.06 19.97 -5.35
C TYR A 76 12.87 19.97 -3.82
N PHE A 77 12.65 18.81 -3.21
CA PHE A 77 12.36 18.69 -1.77
C PHE A 77 13.62 18.51 -0.91
N GLY A 78 14.75 18.11 -1.50
CA GLY A 78 16.03 17.95 -0.82
C GLY A 78 15.92 17.06 0.41
N LYS A 79 16.34 17.58 1.58
CA LYS A 79 16.30 16.86 2.87
C LYS A 79 14.90 16.45 3.35
N ASN A 80 13.84 17.01 2.77
CA ASN A 80 12.47 16.67 3.13
C ASN A 80 11.96 15.41 2.40
N LEU A 81 12.70 14.92 1.40
CA LEU A 81 12.46 13.63 0.79
C LEU A 81 13.08 12.53 1.67
N ILE A 82 12.25 11.66 2.21
CA ILE A 82 12.69 10.55 3.05
C ILE A 82 12.19 9.21 2.49
N PRO A 83 12.91 8.10 2.72
CA PRO A 83 12.41 6.77 2.40
C PRO A 83 11.22 6.42 3.31
N ALA A 84 10.20 5.74 2.78
CA ALA A 84 9.16 5.13 3.61
C ALA A 84 9.51 3.68 3.91
N ASP A 85 9.30 3.31 5.16
CA ASP A 85 9.19 1.91 5.56
C ASP A 85 7.85 1.33 5.09
N PRO A 86 7.79 0.02 4.82
CA PRO A 86 6.52 -0.68 4.61
C PRO A 86 5.60 -0.49 5.83
N PHE A 87 4.35 -0.08 5.60
CA PHE A 87 3.35 0.04 6.66
C PHE A 87 2.14 -0.85 6.37
N GLY A 88 1.47 -1.31 7.43
CA GLY A 88 0.42 -2.33 7.36
C GLY A 88 -0.93 -1.89 6.77
N ALA A 89 -1.05 -0.66 6.28
CA ALA A 89 -2.29 -0.22 5.64
C ALA A 89 -2.39 -0.77 4.22
N SER A 90 -3.60 -1.13 3.79
CA SER A 90 -3.87 -1.58 2.43
C SER A 90 -4.44 -0.45 1.59
N GLU A 91 -4.09 -0.44 0.31
CA GLU A 91 -4.62 0.48 -0.70
C GLU A 91 -4.97 -0.32 -1.97
N ASP A 92 -6.04 0.07 -2.66
CA ASP A 92 -6.49 -0.57 -3.91
C ASP A 92 -5.97 0.17 -5.17
N PHE A 93 -5.20 1.23 -5.00
CA PHE A 93 -4.63 2.05 -6.10
C PHE A 93 -3.92 1.22 -7.18
N SER A 94 -3.22 0.15 -6.79
CA SER A 94 -2.50 -0.73 -7.73
C SER A 94 -3.40 -1.40 -8.77
N TYR A 95 -4.70 -1.53 -8.52
CA TYR A 95 -5.64 -2.08 -9.51
C TYR A 95 -5.85 -1.14 -10.70
N LEU A 96 -5.69 0.18 -10.52
CA LEU A 96 -5.79 1.14 -11.62
C LEU A 96 -4.69 0.89 -12.65
N ALA A 97 -3.46 0.71 -12.18
CA ALA A 97 -2.30 0.40 -13.02
C ALA A 97 -2.40 -0.99 -13.65
N LEU A 98 -2.91 -1.98 -12.91
CA LEU A 98 -3.14 -3.34 -13.44
C LEU A 98 -4.15 -3.35 -14.60
N GLY A 99 -5.17 -2.49 -14.54
CA GLY A 99 -6.21 -2.41 -15.57
C GLY A 99 -5.70 -1.92 -16.93
N CYS A 100 -4.56 -1.22 -16.95
CA CYS A 100 -3.95 -0.67 -18.16
C CYS A 100 -2.52 -1.17 -18.43
N ASP A 101 -2.04 -2.16 -17.68
CA ASP A 101 -0.68 -2.72 -17.78
C ASP A 101 0.43 -1.64 -17.68
N ALA A 102 0.22 -0.66 -16.80
CA ALA A 102 1.16 0.44 -16.57
C ALA A 102 2.00 0.22 -15.29
N PRO A 103 3.24 0.76 -15.22
CA PRO A 103 3.98 0.79 -13.97
C PRO A 103 3.27 1.66 -12.93
N CYS A 104 3.34 1.24 -11.66
CA CYS A 104 2.67 1.90 -10.55
C CYS A 104 3.72 2.51 -9.59
N VAL A 105 3.56 3.78 -9.24
CA VAL A 105 4.34 4.45 -8.20
C VAL A 105 3.39 5.13 -7.24
N PHE A 106 3.51 4.81 -5.97
CA PHE A 106 2.70 5.31 -4.87
C PHE A 106 3.62 5.91 -3.79
N TYR A 107 3.22 7.07 -3.25
CA TYR A 107 4.00 7.83 -2.29
C TYR A 107 3.08 8.66 -1.39
N ASN A 108 3.62 9.12 -0.27
CA ASN A 108 2.90 9.90 0.72
C ASN A 108 3.59 11.23 0.97
N PHE A 109 2.88 12.14 1.62
CA PHE A 109 3.42 13.38 2.16
C PHE A 109 2.87 13.58 3.57
N GLY A 110 3.71 14.11 4.45
CA GLY A 110 3.37 14.41 5.83
C GLY A 110 2.37 15.56 5.90
N CYS A 111 1.50 15.51 6.89
CA CYS A 111 0.48 16.54 7.11
C CYS A 111 0.34 16.96 8.59
N VAL A 112 1.20 16.42 9.45
CA VAL A 112 1.24 16.77 10.87
C VAL A 112 1.88 18.14 11.02
N ASP A 113 1.38 18.94 11.96
CA ASP A 113 2.01 20.21 12.30
C ASP A 113 3.49 20.01 12.70
N GLU A 114 4.39 20.84 12.17
CA GLU A 114 5.82 20.73 12.39
C GLU A 114 6.19 20.85 13.87
N ASP A 115 5.56 21.77 14.60
CA ASP A 115 5.88 21.98 16.02
C ASP A 115 5.47 20.75 16.84
N ILE A 116 4.31 20.17 16.53
CA ILE A 116 3.80 18.95 17.16
C ILE A 116 4.73 17.76 16.82
N TRP A 117 5.17 17.67 15.56
CA TRP A 117 6.03 16.59 15.10
C TRP A 117 7.42 16.64 15.74
N GLU A 118 8.03 17.81 15.82
CA GLU A 118 9.34 17.99 16.46
C GLU A 118 9.25 17.80 17.98
N GLU A 119 8.16 18.22 18.63
CA GLU A 119 7.91 17.89 20.03
C GLU A 119 7.79 16.37 20.23
N ALA A 120 7.04 15.68 19.37
CA ALA A 120 6.89 14.23 19.44
C ALA A 120 8.22 13.50 19.20
N LYS A 121 9.04 13.97 18.25
CA LYS A 121 10.39 13.42 18.01
C LYS A 121 11.31 13.61 19.21
N THR A 122 11.40 14.82 19.76
CA THR A 122 12.29 15.12 20.89
C THR A 122 11.92 14.32 22.13
N LYS A 123 10.63 14.00 22.32
CA LYS A 123 10.10 13.15 23.38
C LYS A 123 10.16 11.65 23.08
N GLY A 124 10.57 11.24 21.87
CA GLY A 124 10.56 9.83 21.45
C GLY A 124 9.15 9.22 21.34
N ASN A 125 8.13 10.04 21.06
CA ASN A 125 6.72 9.70 21.13
C ASN A 125 5.97 9.87 19.80
N THR A 126 6.67 9.77 18.67
CA THR A 126 6.09 9.96 17.32
C THR A 126 4.93 9.00 17.03
N GLY A 127 4.97 7.77 17.58
CA GLY A 127 3.91 6.77 17.41
C GLY A 127 2.55 7.13 18.01
N ASN A 128 2.49 8.12 18.90
CA ASN A 128 1.23 8.60 19.49
C ASN A 128 0.64 9.82 18.76
N THR A 129 1.28 10.26 17.67
CA THR A 129 0.74 11.33 16.83
C THR A 129 -0.58 10.87 16.19
N PRO A 130 -1.65 11.67 16.24
CA PRO A 130 -2.89 11.33 15.56
C PRO A 130 -2.65 11.04 14.08
N HIS A 131 -3.17 9.93 13.59
CA HIS A 131 -3.08 9.49 12.20
C HIS A 131 -4.46 9.10 11.66
N ASN A 132 -4.51 8.64 10.40
CA ASN A 132 -5.73 8.15 9.75
C ASN A 132 -6.58 7.28 10.69
N HIS A 133 -7.90 7.51 10.69
CA HIS A 133 -8.91 6.90 11.58
C HIS A 133 -8.93 7.36 13.05
N SER A 134 -8.05 8.27 13.48
CA SER A 134 -8.18 8.93 14.79
C SER A 134 -9.22 10.06 14.74
N ALA A 135 -10.04 10.19 15.79
CA ALA A 135 -10.95 11.33 15.96
C ALA A 135 -10.21 12.67 16.16
N PHE A 136 -8.92 12.63 16.51
CA PHE A 136 -8.05 13.79 16.67
C PHE A 136 -7.17 14.06 15.45
N PHE A 137 -7.35 13.29 14.37
CA PHE A 137 -6.57 13.50 13.15
C PHE A 137 -6.99 14.79 12.47
N ALA A 138 -6.12 15.80 12.53
CA ALA A 138 -6.34 17.12 11.96
C ALA A 138 -5.11 17.53 11.13
N PRO A 139 -5.06 17.17 9.83
CA PRO A 139 -4.01 17.63 8.92
C PRO A 139 -3.88 19.16 8.92
N LYS A 140 -2.67 19.67 9.09
CA LYS A 140 -2.39 21.11 8.94
C LYS A 140 -2.59 21.47 7.47
N ILE A 141 -3.51 22.38 7.13
CA ILE A 141 -3.83 22.66 5.72
C ILE A 141 -2.59 23.16 4.96
N GLN A 142 -1.91 24.19 5.49
CA GLN A 142 -0.66 24.68 4.94
C GLN A 142 0.50 24.42 5.91
N PRO A 143 1.64 23.90 5.44
CA PRO A 143 2.07 23.80 4.04
C PRO A 143 1.63 22.52 3.29
N THR A 144 0.81 21.65 3.89
CA THR A 144 0.48 20.31 3.34
C THR A 144 -0.09 20.36 1.94
N MET A 145 -1.07 21.24 1.70
CA MET A 145 -1.73 21.34 0.42
C MET A 145 -0.75 21.77 -0.67
N THR A 146 0.13 22.75 -0.39
CA THR A 146 1.18 23.14 -1.33
C THR A 146 2.16 21.98 -1.58
N THR A 147 2.63 21.29 -0.54
CA THR A 147 3.52 20.12 -0.71
C THR A 147 2.88 19.02 -1.57
N ALA A 148 1.58 18.76 -1.39
CA ALA A 148 0.86 17.76 -2.16
C ALA A 148 0.74 18.15 -3.65
N VAL A 149 0.36 19.40 -3.92
CA VAL A 149 0.26 19.93 -5.30
C VAL A 149 1.62 19.88 -5.98
N ASP A 150 2.66 20.40 -5.33
CA ASP A 150 4.03 20.38 -5.86
C ASP A 150 4.49 18.96 -6.18
N ALA A 151 4.20 17.99 -5.31
CA ALA A 151 4.57 16.59 -5.53
C ALA A 151 3.87 15.98 -6.75
N PHE A 152 2.56 16.22 -6.91
CA PHE A 152 1.80 15.72 -8.05
C PHE A 152 2.23 16.39 -9.37
N GLU A 153 2.40 17.71 -9.37
CA GLU A 153 2.85 18.47 -10.55
C GLU A 153 4.25 18.03 -10.96
N LEU A 154 5.18 17.94 -10.01
CA LEU A 154 6.56 17.53 -10.29
C LEU A 154 6.63 16.08 -10.79
N ALA A 155 5.83 15.17 -10.23
CA ALA A 155 5.73 13.81 -10.74
C ALA A 155 5.24 13.78 -12.19
N ALA A 156 4.15 14.50 -12.49
CA ALA A 156 3.60 14.59 -13.85
C ALA A 156 4.62 15.18 -14.84
N LEU A 157 5.25 16.30 -14.49
CA LEU A 157 6.28 16.94 -15.31
C LEU A 157 7.47 16.02 -15.55
N THR A 158 7.90 15.25 -14.54
CA THR A 158 9.02 14.31 -14.71
C THR A 158 8.71 13.22 -15.75
N PHE A 159 7.47 12.74 -15.79
CA PHE A 159 7.05 11.74 -16.78
C PHE A 159 6.73 12.34 -18.16
N PHE A 160 6.36 13.63 -18.24
CA PHE A 160 6.10 14.30 -19.51
C PHE A 160 7.34 14.88 -20.19
N ASP A 161 8.33 15.34 -19.41
CA ASP A 161 9.56 15.96 -19.92
C ASP A 161 10.50 14.94 -20.58
N ARG A 162 10.38 13.66 -20.21
CA ARG A 162 10.98 12.56 -20.97
C ARG A 162 9.98 12.12 -22.01
N GLY A 163 10.27 12.33 -23.29
CA GLY A 163 9.42 11.93 -24.41
C GLY A 163 8.98 10.47 -24.33
N GLY A 164 7.82 10.25 -23.70
CA GLY A 164 7.15 8.97 -23.49
C GLY A 164 7.99 7.92 -22.76
N VAL A 165 7.53 7.46 -21.60
CA VAL A 165 7.80 6.06 -21.23
C VAL A 165 7.18 5.22 -22.36
N LYS A 166 8.05 4.69 -23.23
CA LYS A 166 7.67 3.73 -24.28
C LYS A 166 7.68 2.32 -23.73
#